data_AF-A0A819N3D0-F1
#
_entry.id   AF-A0A819N3D0-F1
#
_cell.length_a   1.000
_cell.length_b   1.000
_cell.length_c   1.000
_cell.angle_alpha   90.00
_cell.angle_beta   90.00
_cell.angle_gamma   90.00
#
_symmetry.space_group_name_H-M   'P 1'
#
loop_
_entity.id
_entity.type
_entity.pdbx_description
1 polymer ?
#
loop_
_entity_poly.entity_id
_entity_poly.type
_entity_poly.pdbx_seq_one_letter_code
_entity_poly.pdbx_strand_id
1 'polypeptide(L)'
;MRDINISTITNENDLNEKNISIDEPLLRDNPSRYVLFPIKYHNIWKFYKRALASIWTCEEVDLANDMNDWLRLTTDEQYFIKHVLAFFAASDGIVGENL
;
A
#
# COMPACT_ATOMS: atom_id res chain seq x y z
N MET A 1 -15.51 54.83 -23.43
CA MET A 1 -15.53 54.22 -24.78
C MET A 1 -14.16 53.64 -25.04
N ARG A 2 -14.11 52.41 -25.56
CA ARG A 2 -12.97 51.47 -25.71
C ARG A 2 -12.65 50.63 -24.48
N ASP A 3 -12.50 49.31 -24.52
CA ASP A 3 -13.23 48.20 -25.18
C ASP A 3 -13.01 47.01 -24.23
N ILE A 4 -14.07 46.27 -23.88
CA ILE A 4 -13.97 45.03 -23.10
C ILE A 4 -13.63 43.92 -24.10
N ASN A 5 -12.41 43.37 -24.06
CA ASN A 5 -12.08 42.21 -24.89
C ASN A 5 -12.43 40.92 -24.14
N ILE A 6 -13.69 40.51 -24.28
CA ILE A 6 -14.17 39.14 -24.01
C ILE A 6 -13.83 38.29 -25.23
N SER A 7 -12.57 37.94 -25.37
CA SER A 7 -12.09 36.77 -26.10
C SER A 7 -10.74 36.45 -25.47
N THR A 8 -10.53 35.38 -24.73
CA THR A 8 -10.93 34.02 -25.07
C THR A 8 -10.90 33.21 -23.79
N ILE A 9 -12.02 32.56 -23.54
CA ILE A 9 -12.19 31.50 -22.56
C ILE A 9 -11.21 30.37 -22.91
N THR A 10 -10.20 30.19 -22.08
CA THR A 10 -9.63 28.89 -21.66
C THR A 10 -9.09 29.14 -20.24
N ASN A 11 -9.91 28.95 -19.20
CA ASN A 11 -9.89 27.74 -18.39
C ASN A 11 -8.61 26.89 -18.56
N GLU A 12 -7.49 27.37 -18.03
CA GLU A 12 -6.31 26.55 -17.69
C GLU A 12 -5.65 27.00 -16.36
N ASN A 13 -6.40 27.64 -15.44
CA ASN A 13 -5.85 28.06 -14.14
C ASN A 13 -6.37 27.26 -12.93
N ASP A 14 -7.03 26.12 -13.15
CA ASP A 14 -7.41 25.14 -12.09
C ASP A 14 -6.23 24.25 -11.62
N LEU A 15 -4.98 24.70 -11.78
CA LEU A 15 -3.79 23.97 -11.32
C LEU A 15 -2.95 24.75 -10.30
N ASN A 16 -3.49 25.81 -9.69
CA ASN A 16 -2.76 26.64 -8.73
C ASN A 16 -3.17 26.43 -7.27
N GLU A 17 -3.58 25.22 -6.88
CA GLU A 17 -3.35 24.73 -5.51
C GLU A 17 -1.89 24.29 -5.37
N LYS A 18 -0.95 25.23 -5.60
CA LYS A 18 0.44 25.05 -5.18
C LYS A 18 0.47 25.13 -3.66
N ASN A 19 0.39 23.94 -3.06
CA ASN A 19 1.18 23.50 -1.93
C ASN A 19 1.66 24.64 -1.04
N ILE A 20 0.91 24.92 0.03
CA ILE A 20 1.55 25.34 1.26
C ILE A 20 2.51 24.20 1.60
N SER A 21 3.77 24.35 1.18
CA SER A 21 4.86 23.41 1.42
C SER A 21 5.10 23.37 2.93
N ILE A 22 4.27 22.60 3.63
CA ILE A 22 4.55 22.15 4.98
C ILE A 22 5.86 21.37 4.84
N ASP A 23 6.93 21.81 5.51
CA ASP A 23 8.22 21.14 5.49
C ASP A 23 8.05 19.74 6.10
N GLU A 24 7.86 18.73 5.23
CA GLU A 24 7.60 17.36 5.62
C GLU A 24 8.92 16.57 5.77
N PRO A 25 9.34 16.23 7.01
CA PRO A 25 10.68 15.69 7.26
C PRO A 25 10.94 14.31 6.67
N LEU A 26 9.89 13.59 6.25
CA LEU A 26 9.98 12.26 5.63
C LEU A 26 10.17 12.33 4.11
N LEU A 27 9.66 13.39 3.47
CA LEU A 27 9.68 13.54 2.00
C LEU A 27 10.91 14.29 1.49
N ARG A 28 11.60 15.02 2.38
CA ARG A 28 12.85 15.73 2.01
C ARG A 28 13.97 14.78 1.58
N ASP A 29 14.83 15.27 0.71
CA ASP A 29 16.04 14.57 0.32
C ASP A 29 16.99 14.36 1.51
N ASN A 30 17.59 13.18 1.58
CA ASN A 30 18.50 12.79 2.66
C ASN A 30 19.72 12.07 2.09
N PRO A 31 20.92 12.70 2.07
CA PRO A 31 22.13 12.08 1.56
C PRO A 31 22.59 10.87 2.39
N SER A 32 22.12 10.72 3.64
CA SER A 32 22.42 9.59 4.52
C SER A 32 21.30 8.55 4.57
N ARG A 33 20.38 8.51 3.60
CA ARG A 33 19.22 7.58 3.59
C ARG A 33 19.61 6.10 3.67
N TYR A 34 20.80 5.75 3.16
CA TYR A 34 21.28 4.36 3.11
C TYR A 34 22.13 3.95 4.33
N VAL A 35 22.38 4.85 5.28
CA VAL A 35 23.13 4.54 6.51
C VAL A 35 22.14 4.41 7.67
N LEU A 36 22.16 3.26 8.33
CA LEU A 36 21.19 2.94 9.38
C LEU A 36 21.41 3.72 10.68
N PHE A 37 22.68 4.00 11.04
CA PHE A 37 23.03 4.67 12.29
C PHE A 37 23.49 6.11 12.06
N PRO A 38 23.14 7.05 12.97
CA PRO A 38 22.30 6.86 14.16
C PRO A 38 20.79 6.83 13.85
N ILE A 39 20.02 6.02 14.58
CA ILE A 39 18.57 5.88 14.39
C ILE A 39 17.87 7.20 14.80
N LYS A 40 17.14 7.81 13.87
CA LYS A 40 16.39 9.07 14.10
C LYS A 40 14.98 8.80 14.67
N TYR A 41 14.22 7.93 14.01
CA TYR A 41 12.82 7.66 14.35
C TYR A 41 12.66 6.32 15.09
N HIS A 42 12.76 6.36 16.41
CA HIS A 42 12.72 5.16 17.27
C HIS A 42 11.36 4.43 17.24
N ASN A 43 10.27 5.17 17.05
CA ASN A 43 8.93 4.62 16.86
C ASN A 43 8.85 3.78 15.56
N ILE A 44 9.31 4.31 14.43
CA ILE A 44 9.34 3.59 13.14
C ILE A 44 10.24 2.36 13.25
N TRP A 45 11.41 2.52 13.87
CA TRP A 45 12.33 1.40 14.12
C TRP A 45 11.70 0.28 14.96
N LYS A 46 10.92 0.63 15.98
CA LYS A 46 10.17 -0.34 16.80
C LYS A 46 9.15 -1.11 15.96
N PHE A 47 8.42 -0.45 15.05
CA PHE A 47 7.49 -1.13 14.15
C PHE A 47 8.22 -2.06 13.17
N TYR A 48 9.34 -1.64 12.60
CA TYR A 48 10.19 -2.50 11.78
C TYR A 48 10.66 -3.74 12.55
N LYS A 49 11.17 -3.57 13.78
CA LYS A 49 11.61 -4.70 14.61
C LYS A 49 10.47 -5.64 14.99
N ARG A 50 9.27 -5.10 15.21
CA ARG A 50 8.07 -5.91 15.44
C ARG A 50 7.69 -6.72 14.20
N ALA A 51 7.73 -6.12 13.01
CA ALA A 51 7.48 -6.83 11.75
C ALA A 51 8.52 -7.93 11.49
N LEU A 52 9.81 -7.66 11.71
CA LEU A 52 10.87 -8.66 11.62
C LEU A 52 10.67 -9.84 12.58
N ALA A 53 10.16 -9.59 13.79
CA ALA A 53 9.86 -10.64 14.76
C ALA A 53 8.65 -11.49 14.36
N SER A 54 7.94 -11.15 13.28
CA SER A 54 6.77 -11.84 12.75
C SER A 54 7.00 -12.42 11.35
N ILE A 55 8.25 -12.68 10.98
CA ILE A 55 8.58 -13.41 9.75
C ILE A 55 8.21 -14.88 9.94
N TRP A 56 7.55 -15.44 8.93
CA TRP A 56 7.21 -16.86 8.80
C TRP A 56 7.35 -17.25 7.32
N THR A 57 7.58 -18.54 7.04
CA THR A 57 7.59 -19.07 5.67
C THR A 57 6.37 -19.95 5.39
N CYS A 58 5.99 -20.09 4.11
CA CYS A 58 4.82 -20.88 3.73
C CYS A 58 4.92 -22.35 4.16
N GLU A 59 6.13 -22.89 4.24
CA GLU A 59 6.40 -24.26 4.69
C GLU A 59 6.10 -24.48 6.19
N GLU A 60 5.98 -23.41 6.98
CA GLU A 60 5.59 -23.50 8.39
C GLU A 60 4.09 -23.82 8.57
N VAL A 61 3.29 -23.70 7.51
CA VAL A 61 1.86 -24.02 7.52
C VAL A 61 1.64 -25.45 7.00
N ASP A 62 1.21 -26.36 7.87
CA ASP A 62 0.87 -27.73 7.49
C ASP A 62 -0.52 -27.78 6.83
N LEU A 63 -0.57 -28.26 5.59
CA LEU A 63 -1.79 -28.40 4.77
C LEU A 63 -2.18 -29.87 4.53
N ALA A 64 -1.56 -30.83 5.22
CA ALA A 64 -1.72 -32.25 4.92
C ALA A 64 -3.17 -32.75 5.06
N ASN A 65 -3.92 -32.20 6.02
CA ASN A 65 -5.30 -32.62 6.30
C ASN A 65 -6.35 -31.77 5.57
N ASP A 66 -5.99 -30.58 5.12
CA ASP A 66 -6.90 -29.60 4.52
C ASP A 66 -7.64 -30.14 3.29
N MET A 67 -7.00 -31.01 2.50
CA MET A 67 -7.66 -31.62 1.33
C MET A 67 -8.80 -32.57 1.73
N ASN A 68 -8.67 -33.28 2.85
CA ASN A 68 -9.73 -34.16 3.34
C ASN A 68 -10.91 -33.34 3.85
N ASP A 69 -10.64 -32.24 4.57
CA ASP A 69 -11.68 -31.34 5.06
C ASP A 69 -12.35 -30.59 3.91
N TRP A 70 -11.59 -30.20 2.89
CA TRP A 70 -12.10 -29.59 1.66
C TRP A 70 -13.16 -30.45 0.97
N LEU A 71 -12.92 -31.76 0.85
CA LEU A 71 -13.85 -32.70 0.23
C LEU A 71 -15.14 -32.93 1.05
N ARG A 72 -15.12 -32.61 2.35
CA ARG A 72 -16.29 -32.75 3.24
C ARG A 72 -17.22 -31.54 3.21
N LEU A 73 -16.74 -30.40 2.70
CA LEU A 73 -17.53 -29.17 2.59
C LEU A 73 -18.60 -29.28 1.50
N THR A 74 -19.69 -28.53 1.70
CA THR A 74 -20.73 -28.36 0.69
C THR A 74 -20.25 -27.54 -0.50
N THR A 75 -20.95 -27.65 -1.64
CA THR A 75 -20.63 -26.89 -2.85
C THR A 75 -20.64 -25.37 -2.61
N ASP A 76 -21.57 -24.87 -1.80
CA ASP A 76 -21.72 -23.45 -1.51
C ASP A 76 -20.57 -22.93 -0.63
N GLU A 77 -20.15 -23.71 0.37
CA GLU A 77 -18.98 -23.38 1.21
C GLU A 77 -17.69 -23.37 0.39
N GLN A 78 -17.49 -24.38 -0.47
CA GLN A 78 -16.34 -24.40 -1.38
C GLN A 78 -16.36 -23.23 -2.36
N TYR A 79 -17.53 -22.87 -2.90
CA TYR A 79 -17.68 -21.72 -3.78
C TYR A 79 -17.29 -20.43 -3.06
N PHE A 80 -17.78 -20.23 -1.84
CA PHE A 80 -17.43 -19.08 -1.02
C PHE A 80 -15.92 -18.98 -0.75
N ILE A 81 -15.29 -20.06 -0.26
CA ILE A 81 -13.86 -20.06 0.07
C ILE A 81 -13.00 -19.82 -1.18
N LYS A 82 -13.36 -20.40 -2.35
CA LYS A 82 -12.66 -20.12 -3.62
C LYS A 82 -12.65 -18.64 -3.96
N HIS A 83 -13.77 -17.94 -3.79
CA HIS A 83 -13.87 -16.52 -4.12
C HIS A 83 -13.05 -15.65 -3.15
N VAL A 84 -13.06 -16.01 -1.86
CA VAL A 84 -12.22 -15.33 -0.86
C VAL A 84 -10.74 -15.51 -1.18
N LEU A 85 -10.30 -16.73 -1.51
CA LEU A 85 -8.92 -17.01 -1.90
C LEU A 85 -8.52 -16.27 -3.20
N ALA A 86 -9.42 -16.24 -4.19
CA ALA A 86 -9.19 -15.51 -5.43
C ALA A 86 -9.05 -13.99 -5.20
N PHE A 87 -9.84 -13.42 -4.29
CA PHE A 87 -9.73 -12.02 -3.90
C PHE A 87 -8.36 -11.71 -3.28
N PHE A 88 -7.92 -12.52 -2.30
CA PHE A 88 -6.62 -12.32 -1.65
C PHE A 88 -5.45 -12.49 -2.63
N ALA A 89 -5.49 -13.52 -3.49
CA ALA A 89 -4.46 -13.74 -4.50
C ALA A 89 -4.30 -12.54 -5.46
N ALA A 90 -5.38 -11.83 -5.77
CA ALA A 90 -5.33 -10.62 -6.60
C ALA A 90 -4.92 -9.37 -5.80
N SER A 91 -5.40 -9.22 -4.55
CA SER A 91 -5.18 -8.00 -3.76
C SER A 91 -3.73 -7.83 -3.32
N ASP A 92 -3.05 -8.93 -2.99
CA ASP A 92 -1.69 -8.88 -2.44
C ASP A 92 -0.70 -8.29 -3.46
N GLY A 93 -0.90 -8.57 -4.75
CA GLY A 93 -0.11 -7.96 -5.83
C GLY A 93 -0.30 -6.45 -5.94
N ILE A 94 -1.55 -5.97 -5.84
CA ILE A 94 -1.87 -4.54 -5.95
C ILE A 94 -1.23 -3.74 -4.81
N VAL A 95 -1.25 -4.27 -3.58
CA VAL A 95 -0.58 -3.63 -2.44
C VAL A 95 0.94 -3.65 -2.61
N GLY A 96 1.49 -4.74 -3.13
CA GLY A 96 2.92 -4.86 -3.43
C GLY A 96 3.42 -3.86 -4.46
N GLU A 97 2.61 -3.52 -5.47
CA GLU A 97 2.97 -2.52 -6.50
C GLU A 97 3.03 -1.08 -5.97
N ASN A 98 2.27 -0.76 -4.92
CA ASN A 98 2.22 0.59 -4.35
C ASN A 98 3.35 0.89 -3.35
N LEU A 99 3.98 -0.15 -2.78
CA LEU A 99 5.05 -0.01 -1.77
C LEU A 99 6.39 0.39 -2.39
#